data_AF-A0A522AMQ9-F1
#
_entry.id   AF-A0A522AMQ9-F1
#
_cell.length_a   1.000
_cell.length_b   1.000
_cell.length_c   1.000
_cell.angle_alpha   90.00
_cell.angle_beta   90.00
_cell.angle_gamma   90.00
#
_symmetry.space_group_name_H-M   'P 1'
#
loop_
_entity.id
_entity.type
_entity.pdbx_description
1 polymer ?
#
loop_
_entity_poly.entity_id
_entity_poly.type
_entity_poly.pdbx_seq_one_letter_code
_entity_poly.pdbx_strand_id
1 'polypeptide(L)'
;RFSWLPSHKVLDEVAYRAVIIGFPIFATMIILGSWWASIAWSRYWGWDPKETAALVTWLIYAIYLHARNQRSWAGRPAAMLLVVGFLMVLVTYSGSLWFSGLHSYSGL
;
A
#
# COMPACT_ATOMS: atom_id res chain seq x y z
N ARG A 1 3.70 15.22 25.70
CA ARG A 1 3.14 13.85 25.50
C ARG A 1 1.62 14.01 25.45
N PHE A 2 0.98 13.74 24.31
CA PHE A 2 -0.47 13.89 24.18
C PHE A 2 -1.18 12.90 25.10
N SER A 3 -2.01 13.38 26.03
CA SER A 3 -2.65 12.57 27.08
C SER A 3 -3.72 11.60 26.53
N TRP A 4 -4.28 11.90 25.36
CA TRP A 4 -5.30 11.10 24.70
C TRP A 4 -4.73 9.96 23.84
N LEU A 5 -3.41 9.92 23.61
CA LEU A 5 -2.80 8.92 22.73
C LEU A 5 -2.49 7.63 23.51
N PRO A 6 -2.91 6.45 23.01
CA PRO A 6 -2.53 5.17 23.61
C PRO A 6 -1.01 4.97 23.69
N SER A 7 -0.58 4.00 24.49
CA SER A 7 0.84 3.65 24.57
C SER A 7 1.40 3.20 23.21
N HIS A 8 2.70 3.43 22.98
CA HIS A 8 3.38 3.02 21.74
C HIS A 8 3.18 1.53 21.42
N LYS A 9 3.11 0.66 22.44
CA LYS A 9 2.84 -0.78 22.26
C LYS A 9 1.46 -1.04 21.66
N VAL A 10 0.45 -0.29 22.10
CA VAL A 10 -0.92 -0.43 21.60
C VAL A 10 -1.00 0.07 20.16
N LEU A 11 -0.37 1.20 19.86
CA LEU A 11 -0.33 1.74 18.49
C LEU A 11 0.38 0.78 17.52
N ASP A 12 1.52 0.24 17.93
CA ASP A 12 2.27 -0.76 17.17
C ASP A 12 1.44 -2.02 16.90
N GLU A 13 0.71 -2.50 17.92
CA GLU A 13 -0.13 -3.70 17.80
C GLU A 13 -1.32 -3.46 16.85
N VAL A 14 -1.99 -2.31 16.96
CA VAL A 14 -3.08 -1.93 16.06
C VAL A 14 -2.57 -1.83 14.62
N ALA A 15 -1.43 -1.18 14.41
CA ALA A 15 -0.83 -1.06 13.09
C ALA A 15 -0.45 -2.42 12.50
N TYR A 16 0.15 -3.30 13.30
CA TYR A 16 0.51 -4.64 12.87
C TYR A 16 -0.72 -5.47 12.44
N ARG A 17 -1.79 -5.45 13.25
CA ARG A 17 -3.05 -6.14 12.91
C ARG A 17 -3.68 -5.57 11.63
N ALA A 18 -3.68 -4.26 11.48
CA ALA A 18 -4.17 -3.60 10.28
C ALA A 18 -3.39 -4.06 9.03
N VAL A 19 -2.06 -4.16 9.10
CA VAL A 19 -1.26 -4.64 7.96
C VAL A 19 -1.46 -6.13 7.69
N ILE A 20 -1.53 -7.00 8.71
CA ILE A 20 -1.80 -8.43 8.49
C ILE A 20 -3.12 -8.64 7.74
N ILE A 21 -4.16 -7.88 8.10
CA ILE A 21 -5.47 -8.00 7.46
C ILE A 21 -5.46 -7.34 6.08
N GLY A 22 -4.89 -6.13 5.99
CA GLY A 22 -4.86 -5.35 4.75
C GLY A 22 -3.99 -5.95 3.66
N PHE A 23 -2.90 -6.63 4.01
CA PHE A 23 -1.94 -7.20 3.05
C PHE A 23 -2.57 -8.22 2.07
N PRO A 24 -3.28 -9.28 2.51
CA PRO A 24 -3.94 -10.23 1.60
C PRO A 24 -5.13 -9.62 0.87
N ILE A 25 -5.86 -8.68 1.51
CA ILE A 25 -6.96 -7.96 0.85
C ILE A 25 -6.42 -7.14 -0.31
N PHE A 26 -5.31 -6.42 -0.10
CA PHE A 26 -4.69 -5.59 -1.12
C PHE A 26 -4.08 -6.44 -2.26
N ALA A 27 -3.47 -7.59 -1.95
CA ALA A 27 -3.04 -8.56 -2.95
C ALA A 27 -4.21 -9.02 -3.83
N THR A 28 -5.33 -9.38 -3.20
CA THR A 28 -6.55 -9.79 -3.91
C THR A 28 -7.07 -8.67 -4.81
N MET A 29 -7.05 -7.43 -4.33
CA MET A 29 -7.46 -6.26 -5.13
C MET A 29 -6.56 -6.05 -6.34
N ILE A 30 -5.24 -6.23 -6.22
CA ILE A 30 -4.30 -6.16 -7.36
C ILE A 30 -4.63 -7.26 -8.37
N ILE A 31 -4.81 -8.51 -7.92
CA ILE A 31 -5.13 -9.65 -8.81
C ILE A 31 -6.46 -9.42 -9.54
N LEU A 32 -7.51 -9.01 -8.82
CA LEU A 32 -8.81 -8.71 -9.42
C LEU A 32 -8.74 -7.51 -10.38
N GLY A 33 -7.94 -6.50 -10.04
CA GLY A 33 -7.67 -5.37 -10.93
C GLY A 33 -6.98 -5.79 -12.22
N SER A 34 -5.95 -6.64 -12.13
CA SER A 34 -5.26 -7.20 -13.30
C SER A 34 -6.18 -8.07 -14.15
N TRP A 35 -7.04 -8.87 -13.52
CA TRP A 35 -8.06 -9.64 -14.24
C TRP A 35 -9.01 -8.72 -15.00
N TRP A 36 -9.51 -7.68 -14.34
CA TRP A 36 -10.40 -6.71 -14.98
C TRP A 36 -9.70 -5.97 -16.14
N ALA A 37 -8.43 -5.60 -15.98
CA ALA A 37 -7.63 -4.98 -17.04
C ALA A 37 -7.55 -5.86 -18.29
N SER A 38 -7.49 -7.19 -18.13
CA SER A 38 -7.48 -8.12 -19.27
C SER A 38 -8.78 -8.07 -20.08
N ILE A 39 -9.91 -7.80 -19.43
CA ILE A 39 -11.23 -7.66 -20.06
C ILE A 39 -11.37 -6.28 -20.71
N ALA A 40 -10.91 -5.22 -20.03
CA ALA A 40 -11.09 -3.84 -20.48
C ALA A 40 -10.12 -3.42 -21.60
N TRP A 41 -8.86 -3.88 -21.51
CA TRP A 41 -7.76 -3.38 -22.35
C TRP A 41 -6.94 -4.51 -22.99
N SER A 42 -7.44 -5.74 -22.95
CA SER A 42 -6.79 -6.92 -23.54
C SER A 42 -5.37 -7.20 -23.02
N ARG A 43 -5.06 -6.77 -21.78
CA ARG A 43 -3.79 -7.01 -21.10
C ARG A 43 -3.98 -7.09 -19.59
N TYR A 44 -3.26 -7.97 -18.90
CA TYR A 44 -3.35 -8.10 -17.43
C TYR A 44 -2.62 -7.00 -16.66
N TRP A 45 -1.57 -6.46 -17.26
CA TRP A 45 -0.68 -5.48 -16.64
C TRP A 45 0.01 -4.66 -17.71
N GLY A 46 0.41 -3.48 -17.32
CA GLY A 46 0.75 -2.38 -18.20
C GLY A 46 1.84 -1.46 -17.71
N TRP A 47 2.32 -1.63 -16.48
CA TRP A 47 3.38 -0.85 -15.86
C TRP A 47 3.11 0.65 -15.84
N ASP A 48 1.84 1.05 -15.89
CA ASP A 48 1.51 2.46 -15.73
C ASP A 48 1.73 2.90 -14.27
N PRO A 49 1.73 4.23 -13.99
CA PRO A 49 2.03 4.74 -12.67
C PRO A 49 1.13 4.20 -11.57
N LYS A 50 -0.14 3.88 -11.86
CA LYS A 50 -1.09 3.38 -10.87
C LYS A 50 -0.82 1.92 -10.54
N GLU A 51 -0.66 1.10 -11.57
CA GLU A 51 -0.31 -0.32 -11.44
C GLU A 51 1.04 -0.48 -10.71
N THR A 52 2.06 0.26 -11.14
CA THR A 52 3.40 0.23 -10.54
C THR A 52 3.36 0.70 -9.09
N ALA A 53 2.65 1.80 -8.78
CA ALA A 53 2.50 2.26 -7.41
C ALA A 53 1.76 1.24 -6.53
N ALA A 54 0.73 0.57 -7.03
CA ALA A 54 0.02 -0.47 -6.29
C ALA A 54 0.97 -1.62 -5.91
N LEU A 55 1.79 -2.09 -6.86
CA LEU A 55 2.80 -3.12 -6.61
C LEU A 55 3.84 -2.67 -5.58
N VAL A 56 4.39 -1.46 -5.71
CA VAL A 56 5.38 -0.92 -4.76
C VAL A 56 4.79 -0.79 -3.36
N THR A 57 3.55 -0.27 -3.24
CA THR A 57 2.84 -0.19 -1.96
C THR A 57 2.71 -1.57 -1.31
N TRP A 58 2.34 -2.58 -2.09
CA TRP A 58 2.20 -3.96 -1.59
C TRP A 58 3.55 -4.51 -1.11
N LEU A 59 4.63 -4.28 -1.85
CA LEU A 59 5.98 -4.67 -1.46
C LEU A 59 6.48 -3.95 -0.20
N ILE A 60 6.14 -2.67 0.00
CA ILE A 60 6.48 -1.96 1.25
C ILE A 60 5.81 -2.62 2.45
N TYR A 61 4.54 -2.99 2.34
CA TYR A 61 3.86 -3.71 3.42
C TYR A 61 4.42 -5.13 3.62
N ALA A 62 4.86 -5.82 2.56
CA ALA A 62 5.59 -7.09 2.68
C ALA A 62 6.90 -6.91 3.47
N ILE A 63 7.68 -5.86 3.14
CA ILE A 63 8.91 -5.52 3.85
C ILE A 63 8.62 -5.19 5.31
N TYR A 64 7.56 -4.43 5.60
CA TYR A 64 7.14 -4.17 6.98
C TYR A 64 6.84 -5.46 7.75
N LEU A 65 6.06 -6.39 7.17
CA LEU A 65 5.75 -7.67 7.83
C LEU A 65 7.00 -8.53 8.03
N HIS A 66 7.89 -8.57 7.04
CA HIS A 66 9.15 -9.31 7.14
C HIS A 66 10.09 -8.70 8.19
N ALA A 67 10.24 -7.39 8.19
CA ALA A 67 11.07 -6.64 9.12
C ALA A 67 10.54 -6.73 10.55
N ARG A 68 9.22 -6.76 10.76
CA ARG A 68 8.62 -6.83 12.10
C ARG A 68 9.02 -8.09 12.89
N ASN A 69 9.33 -9.18 12.21
CA ASN A 69 9.83 -10.40 12.85
C ASN A 69 11.28 -10.28 13.35
N GLN A 70 11.98 -9.18 13.02
CA GLN A 70 13.36 -8.93 13.45
C GLN A 70 13.37 -7.94 14.64
N ARG A 71 14.07 -8.31 15.73
CA ARG A 71 14.10 -7.55 16.98
C ARG A 71 14.65 -6.12 16.83
N SER A 72 15.54 -5.88 15.86
CA SER A 72 16.14 -4.57 15.56
C SER A 72 15.18 -3.60 14.86
N TRP A 73 14.11 -4.08 14.26
CA TRP A 73 13.16 -3.26 13.50
C TRP A 73 11.93 -2.84 14.33
N ALA A 74 11.80 -3.34 15.56
CA ALA A 74 10.72 -2.95 16.48
C ALA A 74 10.84 -1.46 16.86
N GLY A 75 9.71 -0.74 16.86
CA GLY A 75 9.63 0.69 17.19
C GLY A 75 9.78 1.62 15.98
N ARG A 76 10.69 2.60 16.06
CA ARG A 76 10.79 3.70 15.08
C ARG A 76 10.99 3.24 13.61
N PRO A 77 11.86 2.26 13.29
CA PRO A 77 12.04 1.82 11.90
C PRO A 77 10.76 1.24 11.28
N ALA A 78 10.05 0.38 12.03
CA ALA A 78 8.75 -0.15 11.60
C ALA A 78 7.69 0.95 11.42
N ALA A 79 7.65 1.94 12.32
CA ALA A 79 6.74 3.08 12.17
C ALA A 79 7.04 3.90 10.91
N MET A 80 8.31 4.11 10.56
CA MET A 80 8.68 4.81 9.33
C MET A 80 8.27 4.03 8.07
N LEU A 81 8.42 2.71 8.06
CA LEU A 81 7.93 1.88 6.95
C LEU A 81 6.42 2.02 6.74
N LEU A 82 5.64 2.12 7.82
CA LEU A 82 4.20 2.36 7.74
C LEU A 82 3.87 3.74 7.16
N VAL A 83 4.62 4.78 7.55
CA VAL A 83 4.45 6.12 6.99
C VAL A 83 4.76 6.12 5.50
N VAL A 84 5.87 5.50 5.09
CA VAL A 84 6.24 5.38 3.66
C VAL A 84 5.19 4.58 2.90
N GLY A 85 4.71 3.46 3.47
CA GLY A 85 3.64 2.66 2.88
C GLY A 85 2.35 3.47 2.70
N PHE A 86 1.96 4.27 3.70
CA PHE A 86 0.80 5.14 3.62
C PHE A 86 0.96 6.24 2.55
N LEU A 87 2.14 6.87 2.46
CA LEU A 87 2.42 7.83 1.38
C LEU A 87 2.31 7.18 0.00
N MET A 88 2.79 5.95 -0.15
CA MET A 88 2.69 5.22 -1.41
C MET A 88 1.24 4.82 -1.74
N VAL A 89 0.39 4.52 -0.75
CA VAL A 89 -1.07 4.39 -0.97
C VAL A 89 -1.63 5.67 -1.59
N LEU A 90 -1.28 6.85 -1.07
CA LEU A 90 -1.74 8.12 -1.63
C LEU A 90 -1.27 8.32 -3.08
N VAL A 91 -0.04 7.91 -3.39
CA VAL A 91 0.46 7.91 -4.78
C VAL A 91 -0.33 6.93 -5.65
N THR A 92 -0.63 5.72 -5.18
CA THR A 92 -1.46 4.75 -5.93
C THR A 92 -2.82 5.33 -6.30
N TYR A 93 -3.48 6.06 -5.39
CA TYR A 93 -4.79 6.64 -5.66
C TYR A 93 -4.74 7.94 -6.46
N SER A 94 -3.72 8.77 -6.26
CA SER A 94 -3.58 10.06 -6.95
C SER A 94 -2.89 9.96 -8.30
N GLY A 95 -2.19 8.87 -8.61
CA GLY A 95 -1.43 8.70 -9.86
C GLY A 95 -2.27 8.92 -11.12
N SER A 96 -3.57 8.62 -11.08
CA SER A 96 -4.50 8.89 -12.18
C SER A 96 -4.74 10.38 -12.48
N LEU A 97 -4.39 11.29 -11.55
CA LEU A 97 -4.53 12.75 -11.69
C LEU A 97 -3.31 13.41 -12.35
N TRP A 98 -2.13 12.79 -12.23
CA TRP A 98 -0.87 13.38 -12.65
C TRP A 98 -0.36 12.82 -13.99
N PHE A 99 -0.86 11.66 -14.40
CA PHE A 99 -0.39 10.94 -15.58
C PHE A 99 -1.55 10.62 -16.52
N SER A 100 -1.36 10.92 -17.81
CA SER A 100 -2.27 10.54 -18.89
C SER A 100 -2.12 9.05 -19.22
N GLY A 101 -3.24 8.33 -19.38
CA GLY A 101 -3.24 6.89 -19.70
C GLY A 101 -4.60 6.23 -19.46
N LEU A 102 -4.68 4.91 -19.62
CA LEU A 102 -5.92 4.13 -19.45
C LEU A 102 -6.52 4.23 -18.03
N HIS A 103 -5.70 4.60 -17.04
CA HIS A 103 -6.11 4.87 -15.67
C HIS A 103 -6.39 6.35 -15.39
N SER A 104 -6.31 7.23 -16.39
CA SER A 104 -6.57 8.67 -16.25
C SER A 104 -8.05 8.97 -16.45
N TYR A 105 -8.66 9.69 -15.52
CA TYR A 105 -10.02 10.19 -15.63
C TYR A 105 -10.07 11.44 -16.52
N SER A 106 -9.57 11.35 -17.75
CA SER A 106 -9.41 12.47 -18.69
C SER A 106 -10.73 12.99 -19.31
N GLY A 107 -11.86 12.78 -18.62
CA GLY A 107 -13.18 13.30 -18.99
C GLY A 107 -13.66 14.48 -18.12
N LEU A 108 -12.80 15.01 -17.25
CA LEU A 108 -12.96 16.27 -16.50
C LEU A 108 -11.79 17.20 -16.82
#